data_AF-X1V8Y9-F1
#
_entry.id   AF-X1V8Y9-F1
#
_cell.length_a   1.000
_cell.length_b   1.000
_cell.length_c   1.000
_cell.angle_alpha   90.00
_cell.angle_beta   90.00
_cell.angle_gamma   90.00
#
_symmetry.space_group_name_H-M   'P 1'
#
loop_
_entity.id
_entity.type
_entity.pdbx_description
1 polymer ?
#
loop_
_entity_poly.entity_id
_entity_poly.type
_entity_poly.pdbx_seq_one_letter_code
_entity_poly.pdbx_strand_id
1 'polypeptide(L)'
;AVGEVFIYLLDRNACTAWLLQVHLNMPEATAYRTLKRLRSLGVLEKVMIIRKPVKSSGGPRPTVWAILGASREDIANVIGDHNRSLSPKYRVAEEIVQSMMKDFMSIRVKQEITRKEIHFVLNEFKMPYRKYDVQLFIEQIFKDKGIKVW
;
A
#
# COMPACT_ATOMS: atom_id res chain seq x y z
N ALA A 1 -0.40 -16.54 7.33
CA ALA A 1 -0.11 -15.47 8.32
C ALA A 1 1.40 -15.22 8.50
N VAL A 2 2.16 -15.99 9.30
CA VAL A 2 3.58 -15.63 9.58
C VAL A 2 4.46 -15.65 8.33
N GLY A 3 4.44 -16.74 7.57
CA GLY A 3 5.23 -16.83 6.32
C GLY A 3 4.81 -15.81 5.27
N GLU A 4 3.52 -15.51 5.16
CA GLU A 4 2.98 -14.51 4.23
C GLU A 4 3.43 -13.09 4.57
N VAL A 5 3.37 -12.70 5.85
CA VAL A 5 3.89 -11.41 6.33
C VAL A 5 5.41 -11.35 6.15
N PHE A 6 6.11 -12.46 6.33
CA PHE A 6 7.54 -12.53 6.09
C PHE A 6 7.89 -12.32 4.61
N ILE A 7 7.19 -12.99 3.69
CA ILE A 7 7.37 -12.79 2.24
C ILE A 7 7.07 -11.34 1.84
N TYR A 8 5.97 -10.77 2.37
CA TYR A 8 5.64 -9.35 2.16
C TYR A 8 6.77 -8.42 2.62
N LEU A 9 7.40 -8.73 3.75
CA LEU A 9 8.51 -7.95 4.29
C LEU A 9 9.82 -8.13 3.50
N LEU A 10 10.06 -9.29 2.87
CA LEU A 10 11.23 -9.48 2.00
C LEU A 10 11.18 -8.61 0.73
N ASP A 11 9.98 -8.29 0.25
CA ASP A 11 9.79 -7.42 -0.91
C ASP A 11 9.91 -5.93 -0.55
N ARG A 12 9.40 -5.53 0.62
CA ARG A 12 9.30 -4.11 1.00
C ARG A 12 10.26 -3.64 2.10
N ASN A 13 11.02 -4.54 2.71
CA ASN A 13 11.95 -4.35 3.83
C ASN A 13 11.34 -3.81 5.15
N ALA A 14 10.19 -3.14 5.10
CA ALA A 14 9.48 -2.60 6.26
C ALA A 14 7.96 -2.60 6.06
N CYS A 15 7.22 -2.50 7.16
CA CYS A 15 5.76 -2.40 7.13
C CYS A 15 5.18 -1.74 8.38
N THR A 16 3.88 -1.45 8.33
CA THR A 16 3.06 -1.13 9.51
C THR A 16 1.97 -2.18 9.66
N ALA A 17 1.45 -2.35 10.88
CA ALA A 17 0.34 -3.26 11.11
C ALA A 17 -0.90 -2.94 10.25
N TRP A 18 -1.10 -1.66 9.88
CA TRP A 18 -2.18 -1.23 8.98
C TRP A 18 -1.97 -1.72 7.55
N LEU A 19 -0.75 -1.56 7.01
CA LEU A 19 -0.45 -2.01 5.65
C LEU A 19 -0.63 -3.52 5.49
N LEU A 20 -0.33 -4.31 6.52
CA LEU A 20 -0.62 -5.75 6.50
C LEU A 20 -2.13 -6.04 6.45
N GLN A 21 -2.95 -5.25 7.14
CA GLN A 21 -4.41 -5.41 7.08
C GLN A 21 -4.94 -5.08 5.69
N VAL A 22 -4.46 -3.99 5.09
CA VAL A 22 -4.94 -3.53 3.78
C VAL A 22 -4.43 -4.44 2.65
N HIS A 23 -3.14 -4.73 2.61
CA HIS A 23 -2.54 -5.45 1.47
C HIS A 23 -2.75 -6.96 1.55
N LEU A 24 -2.79 -7.54 2.77
CA LEU A 24 -2.96 -8.99 2.95
C LEU A 24 -4.37 -9.35 3.43
N ASN A 25 -5.31 -8.40 3.44
CA ASN A 25 -6.66 -8.56 3.97
C ASN A 25 -6.68 -9.23 5.37
N MET A 26 -5.69 -8.88 6.21
CA MET A 26 -5.44 -9.55 7.48
C MET A 26 -6.22 -8.88 8.62
N PRO A 27 -6.78 -9.63 9.59
CA PRO A 27 -7.35 -9.02 10.79
C PRO A 27 -6.28 -8.32 11.64
N GLU A 28 -6.63 -7.19 12.27
CA GLU A 28 -5.72 -6.37 13.09
C GLU A 28 -4.98 -7.19 14.15
N ALA A 29 -5.71 -8.01 14.92
CA ALA A 29 -5.13 -8.84 15.96
C ALA A 29 -4.09 -9.82 15.40
N THR A 30 -4.35 -10.39 14.22
CA THR A 30 -3.45 -11.32 13.53
C THR A 30 -2.20 -10.60 13.04
N ALA A 31 -2.33 -9.38 12.49
CA ALA A 31 -1.20 -8.57 12.06
C ALA A 31 -0.26 -8.28 13.23
N TYR A 32 -0.79 -7.80 14.37
CA TYR A 32 0.02 -7.54 15.56
C TYR A 32 0.65 -8.80 16.17
N ARG A 33 -0.08 -9.90 16.26
CA ARG A 33 0.47 -11.18 16.76
C ARG A 33 1.60 -11.67 15.88
N THR A 34 1.44 -11.56 14.56
CA THR A 34 2.45 -11.98 13.59
C THR A 34 3.72 -11.14 13.68
N LEU A 35 3.58 -9.81 13.75
CA LEU A 35 4.71 -8.88 13.93
C LEU A 35 5.46 -9.16 15.24
N LYS A 36 4.74 -9.38 16.35
CA LYS A 36 5.35 -9.75 17.64
C LYS A 36 6.13 -11.06 17.54
N ARG A 37 5.59 -12.05 16.82
CA ARG A 37 6.26 -13.35 16.63
C ARG A 37 7.51 -13.24 15.76
N LEU A 38 7.47 -12.48 14.66
CA LEU A 38 8.64 -12.22 13.82
C LEU A 38 9.72 -11.43 14.58
N ARG A 39 9.32 -10.50 15.44
CA ARG A 39 10.24 -9.82 16.37
C ARG A 39 10.89 -10.80 17.35
N SER A 40 10.13 -11.71 17.96
CA SER A 40 10.70 -12.70 18.89
C SER A 40 11.66 -13.69 18.20
N LEU A 41 11.52 -13.89 16.89
CA LEU A 41 12.43 -14.68 16.08
C LEU A 41 13.69 -13.90 15.64
N GLY A 42 13.83 -12.63 16.02
CA GLY A 42 14.97 -11.79 15.65
C GLY A 42 14.98 -11.32 14.20
N VAL A 43 13.87 -11.47 13.47
CA VAL A 43 13.76 -11.07 12.06
C VAL A 43 13.42 -9.59 11.92
N LEU A 44 12.64 -9.06 12.88
CA LEU A 44 12.12 -7.69 12.84
C LEU A 44 12.54 -6.87 14.05
N GLU A 45 12.75 -5.59 13.79
CA GLU A 45 12.90 -4.57 14.81
C GLU A 45 11.82 -3.50 14.73
N LYS A 46 11.55 -2.89 15.88
CA LYS A 46 10.67 -1.73 15.98
C LYS A 46 11.53 -0.49 15.72
N VAL A 47 11.37 0.10 14.54
CA VAL A 47 12.18 1.25 14.13
C VAL A 47 11.64 2.55 14.72
N MET A 48 10.36 2.86 14.45
CA MET A 48 9.80 4.14 14.84
C MET A 48 8.27 4.11 14.98
N ILE A 49 7.75 5.15 15.61
CA ILE A 49 6.31 5.39 15.75
C ILE A 49 5.96 6.56 14.83
N ILE A 50 4.97 6.36 13.94
CA ILE A 50 4.47 7.43 13.07
C ILE A 50 3.76 8.46 13.94
N ARG A 51 4.16 9.74 13.80
CA ARG A 51 3.53 10.84 14.52
C ARG A 51 2.12 11.05 14.01
N LYS A 52 1.19 11.27 14.93
CA LYS A 52 -0.18 11.62 14.59
C LYS A 52 -0.23 13.03 13.97
N PRO A 53 -1.12 13.27 13.00
CA PRO A 53 -1.45 14.63 12.61
C PRO A 53 -2.05 15.37 13.81
N VAL A 54 -1.75 16.67 13.92
CA VAL A 54 -2.06 17.52 15.10
C VAL A 54 -3.53 17.47 15.52
N LYS A 55 -4.44 17.19 14.58
CA LYS A 55 -5.89 17.15 14.80
C LYS A 55 -6.49 15.78 15.14
N SER A 56 -5.71 14.69 15.21
CA SER A 56 -6.26 13.36 15.55
C SER A 56 -6.07 13.04 17.03
N SER A 57 -7.15 13.12 17.81
CA SER A 57 -7.17 12.87 19.26
C SER A 57 -7.36 11.39 19.63
N GLY A 58 -7.79 10.52 18.70
CA GLY A 58 -8.07 9.09 18.96
C GLY A 58 -7.15 8.10 18.21
N GLY A 59 -7.14 6.83 18.62
CA GLY A 59 -6.52 5.69 17.91
C GLY A 59 -5.08 5.31 18.32
N PRO A 60 -4.64 4.08 18.04
CA PRO A 60 -3.27 3.63 18.31
C PRO A 60 -2.26 4.37 17.43
N ARG A 61 -1.04 4.60 17.94
CA ARG A 61 0.03 5.19 17.13
C ARG A 61 0.64 4.11 16.24
N PRO A 62 0.62 4.26 14.89
CA PRO A 62 1.14 3.23 14.02
C PRO A 62 2.64 3.07 14.25
N THR A 63 3.08 1.83 14.38
CA THR A 63 4.48 1.48 14.55
C THR A 63 5.01 0.94 13.23
N VAL A 64 6.17 1.44 12.82
CA VAL A 64 6.95 0.92 11.69
C VAL A 64 7.82 -0.22 12.21
N TRP A 65 7.68 -1.37 11.57
CA TRP A 65 8.46 -2.57 11.77
C TRP A 65 9.33 -2.79 10.55
N ALA A 66 10.59 -3.12 10.73
CA ALA A 66 11.49 -3.34 9.60
C ALA A 66 12.34 -4.59 9.82
N ILE A 67 12.76 -5.20 8.72
CA ILE A 67 13.81 -6.22 8.73
C ILE A 67 15.12 -5.55 9.16
N LEU A 68 15.98 -6.32 9.83
CA LEU A 68 17.32 -5.88 10.19
C LEU A 68 18.08 -5.42 8.93
N GLY A 69 18.55 -4.16 8.94
CA GLY A 69 19.29 -3.57 7.83
C GLY A 69 18.43 -2.84 6.80
N ALA A 70 17.13 -2.64 7.05
CA ALA A 70 16.29 -1.81 6.20
C ALA A 70 16.84 -0.38 6.09
N SER A 71 16.81 0.18 4.88
CA SER A 71 17.34 1.52 4.62
C SER A 71 16.40 2.61 5.16
N ARG A 72 16.94 3.83 5.29
CA ARG A 72 16.10 5.00 5.63
C ARG A 72 15.06 5.30 4.56
N GLU A 73 15.36 4.96 3.31
CA GLU A 73 14.44 5.11 2.18
C GLU A 73 13.27 4.14 2.30
N ASP A 74 13.51 2.88 2.65
CA ASP A 74 12.46 1.89 2.89
C ASP A 74 11.50 2.36 4.00
N ILE A 75 12.05 2.89 5.08
CA ILE A 75 11.26 3.44 6.19
C ILE A 75 10.42 4.63 5.72
N ALA A 76 11.00 5.54 4.93
CA ALA A 76 10.29 6.70 4.37
C ALA A 76 9.17 6.28 3.42
N ASN A 77 9.43 5.29 2.55
CA ASN A 77 8.46 4.73 1.61
C ASN A 77 7.27 4.13 2.36
N VAL A 78 7.52 3.34 3.42
CA VAL A 78 6.47 2.74 4.25
C VAL A 78 5.60 3.79 4.95
N ILE A 79 6.20 4.91 5.39
CA ILE A 79 5.43 6.02 5.96
C ILE A 79 4.54 6.67 4.89
N GLY A 80 5.09 6.88 3.69
CA GLY A 80 4.34 7.36 2.53
C GLY A 80 3.15 6.47 2.20
N ASP A 81 3.40 5.17 2.03
CA ASP A 81 2.39 4.14 1.77
C ASP A 81 1.33 4.09 2.86
N HIS A 82 1.75 4.13 4.13
CA HIS A 82 0.83 4.17 5.27
C HIS A 82 -0.11 5.38 5.14
N ASN A 83 0.44 6.59 4.96
CA ASN A 83 -0.37 7.80 4.87
C ASN A 83 -1.31 7.80 3.66
N ARG A 84 -0.88 7.30 2.51
CA ARG A 84 -1.71 7.18 1.30
C ARG A 84 -2.87 6.20 1.53
N SER A 85 -2.56 5.02 2.08
CA SER A 85 -3.55 3.95 2.33
C SER A 85 -4.62 4.31 3.38
N LEU A 86 -4.42 5.35 4.18
CA LEU A 86 -5.47 5.88 5.07
C LEU A 86 -6.65 6.46 4.28
N SER A 87 -6.42 6.96 3.06
CA SER A 87 -7.49 7.47 2.19
C SER A 87 -8.28 6.31 1.56
N PRO A 88 -9.61 6.21 1.79
CA PRO A 88 -10.43 5.20 1.13
C PRO A 88 -10.43 5.32 -0.41
N LYS A 89 -10.34 6.56 -0.93
CA LYS A 89 -10.26 6.81 -2.38
C LYS A 89 -8.98 6.25 -2.98
N TYR A 90 -7.86 6.39 -2.25
CA TYR A 90 -6.57 5.83 -2.67
C TYR A 90 -6.61 4.31 -2.67
N ARG A 91 -7.21 3.67 -1.66
CA ARG A 91 -7.33 2.20 -1.60
C ARG A 91 -8.13 1.65 -2.79
N VAL A 92 -9.25 2.29 -3.14
CA VAL A 92 -10.02 1.91 -4.34
C VAL A 92 -9.19 2.11 -5.61
N ALA A 93 -8.47 3.22 -5.73
CA ALA A 93 -7.58 3.46 -6.88
C ALA A 93 -6.48 2.39 -6.98
N GLU A 94 -5.87 2.01 -5.86
CA GLU A 94 -4.82 0.99 -5.83
C GLU A 94 -5.35 -0.39 -6.24
N GLU A 95 -6.53 -0.78 -5.78
CA GLU A 95 -7.18 -2.03 -6.21
C GLU A 95 -7.43 -2.05 -7.73
N ILE A 96 -7.96 -0.95 -8.27
CA ILE A 96 -8.18 -0.80 -9.72
C ILE A 96 -6.85 -0.88 -10.48
N VAL A 97 -5.81 -0.18 -10.03
CA VAL A 97 -4.48 -0.24 -10.65
C VAL A 97 -3.94 -1.66 -10.65
N GLN A 98 -4.05 -2.40 -9.55
CA GLN A 98 -3.57 -3.78 -9.47
C GLN A 98 -4.33 -4.70 -10.45
N SER A 99 -5.66 -4.54 -10.58
CA SER A 99 -6.43 -5.23 -11.60
C SER A 99 -5.94 -4.88 -13.01
N MET A 100 -5.79 -3.58 -13.29
CA MET A 100 -5.33 -3.12 -14.60
C MET A 100 -3.92 -3.62 -14.94
N MET A 101 -3.01 -3.66 -13.97
CA MET A 101 -1.67 -4.21 -14.18
C MET A 101 -1.71 -5.70 -14.50
N LYS A 102 -2.57 -6.47 -13.82
CA LYS A 102 -2.75 -7.89 -14.09
C LYS A 102 -3.28 -8.14 -15.51
N ASP A 103 -4.29 -7.38 -15.92
CA ASP A 103 -5.05 -7.63 -17.14
C ASP A 103 -4.40 -7.00 -18.39
N PHE A 104 -3.87 -5.77 -18.28
CA PHE A 104 -3.36 -5.03 -19.43
C PHE A 104 -1.84 -5.11 -19.59
N MET A 105 -1.07 -5.09 -18.49
CA MET A 105 0.39 -4.99 -18.56
C MET A 105 1.08 -6.33 -18.79
N SER A 106 0.42 -7.44 -18.46
CA SER A 106 0.91 -8.79 -18.79
C SER A 106 0.95 -9.06 -20.29
N ILE A 107 0.17 -8.30 -21.08
CA ILE A 107 -0.01 -8.49 -22.53
C ILE A 107 0.77 -7.44 -23.35
N ARG A 108 1.13 -6.30 -22.74
CA ARG A 108 1.71 -5.15 -23.46
C ARG A 108 3.23 -5.12 -23.43
N VAL A 109 3.81 -4.84 -24.60
CA VAL A 109 5.25 -4.56 -24.76
C VAL A 109 5.62 -3.14 -24.28
N LYS A 110 4.68 -2.18 -24.37
CA LYS A 110 4.90 -0.78 -23.94
C LYS A 110 4.21 -0.50 -22.61
N GLN A 111 4.94 0.09 -21.67
CA GLN A 111 4.43 0.49 -20.35
C GLN A 111 3.72 1.85 -20.39
N GLU A 112 2.64 1.92 -21.18
CA GLU A 112 1.87 3.15 -21.37
C GLU A 112 0.36 2.88 -21.25
N ILE A 113 -0.34 3.85 -20.67
CA ILE A 113 -1.80 3.83 -20.47
C ILE A 113 -2.40 5.19 -20.81
N THR A 114 -3.58 5.21 -21.40
CA THR A 114 -4.30 6.43 -21.75
C THR A 114 -5.37 6.74 -20.70
N ARG A 115 -5.69 8.02 -20.53
CA ARG A 115 -6.81 8.48 -19.69
C ARG A 115 -8.15 7.88 -20.10
N LYS A 116 -8.34 7.60 -21.39
CA LYS A 116 -9.55 6.95 -21.91
C LYS A 116 -9.67 5.51 -21.39
N GLU A 117 -8.57 4.76 -21.35
CA GLU A 117 -8.56 3.40 -20.80
C GLU A 117 -8.83 3.41 -19.30
N ILE A 118 -8.22 4.34 -18.56
CA ILE A 118 -8.53 4.53 -17.12
C ILE A 118 -10.01 4.84 -16.94
N HIS A 119 -10.57 5.75 -17.73
CA HIS A 119 -11.98 6.13 -17.65
C HIS A 119 -12.92 4.96 -18.00
N PHE A 120 -12.56 4.15 -19.00
CA PHE A 120 -13.32 2.96 -19.37
C PHE A 120 -13.41 1.98 -18.20
N VAL A 121 -12.28 1.64 -17.57
CA VAL A 121 -12.27 0.76 -16.38
C VAL A 121 -13.04 1.38 -15.23
N LEU A 122 -12.86 2.68 -14.95
CA LEU A 122 -13.63 3.38 -13.91
C LEU A 122 -15.14 3.34 -14.13
N ASN A 123 -15.63 3.16 -15.37
CA ASN A 123 -17.06 3.01 -15.65
C ASN A 123 -17.61 1.64 -15.30
N GLU A 124 -16.78 0.60 -15.26
CA GLU A 124 -17.18 -0.75 -14.89
C GLU A 124 -17.24 -0.94 -13.36
N PHE A 125 -16.44 -0.17 -12.61
CA PHE A 125 -16.40 -0.25 -11.15
C PHE A 125 -17.54 0.54 -10.49
N LYS A 126 -18.33 -0.14 -9.65
CA LYS A 126 -19.28 0.51 -8.73
C LYS A 126 -18.53 1.02 -7.50
N MET A 127 -18.41 2.34 -7.39
CA MET A 127 -17.73 2.99 -6.26
C MET A 127 -18.57 4.13 -5.67
N PRO A 128 -18.51 4.36 -4.34
CA PRO A 128 -19.24 5.45 -3.69
C PRO A 128 -18.55 6.83 -3.82
N TYR A 129 -17.44 6.90 -4.55
CA TYR A 129 -16.61 8.09 -4.70
C TYR A 129 -16.73 8.70 -6.09
N ARG A 130 -16.38 9.99 -6.21
CA ARG A 130 -16.32 10.65 -7.52
C ARG A 130 -15.21 10.03 -8.36
N LYS A 131 -15.55 9.57 -9.57
CA LYS A 131 -14.62 8.93 -10.51
C LYS A 131 -13.40 9.79 -10.80
N TYR A 132 -13.58 11.11 -10.93
CA TYR A 132 -12.48 12.04 -11.16
C TYR A 132 -11.43 12.01 -10.04
N ASP A 133 -11.85 11.98 -8.78
CA ASP A 133 -10.91 11.93 -7.65
C ASP A 133 -10.11 10.62 -7.63
N VAL A 134 -10.77 9.51 -7.94
CA VAL A 134 -10.14 8.18 -8.02
C VAL A 134 -9.19 8.13 -9.22
N GLN A 135 -9.58 8.71 -10.36
CA GLN A 135 -8.72 8.83 -11.54
C GLN A 135 -7.42 9.55 -11.22
N LEU A 136 -7.46 10.67 -10.51
CA LEU A 136 -6.23 11.39 -10.12
C LEU A 136 -5.27 10.51 -9.30
N PHE A 137 -5.81 9.69 -8.38
CA PHE A 137 -4.98 8.73 -7.64
C PHE A 137 -4.43 7.63 -8.56
N ILE A 138 -5.22 7.09 -9.48
CA ILE A 138 -4.77 6.10 -10.45
C ILE A 138 -3.62 6.66 -11.31
N GLU A 139 -3.77 7.89 -11.83
CA GLU A 139 -2.72 8.55 -12.62
C GLU A 139 -1.44 8.73 -11.81
N GLN A 140 -1.55 9.11 -10.53
CA GLN A 140 -0.40 9.23 -9.64
C GLN A 140 0.27 7.88 -9.38
N ILE A 141 -0.51 6.83 -9.09
CA ILE A 141 0.03 5.49 -8.81
C ILE A 141 0.76 4.94 -10.04
N PHE A 142 0.21 5.12 -11.26
CA PHE A 142 0.90 4.70 -12.48
C PHE A 142 2.22 5.44 -12.67
N LYS A 143 2.26 6.76 -12.45
CA LYS A 143 3.50 7.54 -12.51
C LYS A 143 4.53 7.08 -11.49
N ASP A 144 4.12 6.84 -10.24
CA ASP A 144 5.00 6.33 -9.18
C ASP A 144 5.59 4.94 -9.55
N LYS A 145 4.87 4.14 -10.34
CA LYS A 145 5.33 2.85 -10.87
C LYS A 145 6.12 2.95 -12.18
N GLY A 146 6.42 4.16 -12.67
CA GLY A 146 7.15 4.38 -13.92
C GLY A 146 6.32 4.17 -15.20
N ILE A 147 5.00 4.03 -15.09
CA ILE A 147 4.10 3.82 -16.22
C ILE A 147 3.64 5.18 -16.74
N LYS A 148 3.80 5.40 -18.05
CA LYS A 148 3.44 6.67 -18.68
C LYS A 148 1.93 6.77 -18.89
N VAL A 149 1.34 7.88 -18.42
CA VAL A 149 -0.08 8.18 -18.62
C VAL A 149 -0.24 9.27 -19.68
N TRP A 150 -1.04 9.01 -20.72
CA TRP A 150 -1.37 9.91 -21.82
C TRP A 150 -2.78 10.51 -21.71
#